data_AF-A0A842RU39-F1
#
_entry.id   AF-A0A842RU39-F1
#
_cell.length_a   1.000
_cell.length_b   1.000
_cell.length_c   1.000
_cell.angle_alpha   90.00
_cell.angle_beta   90.00
_cell.angle_gamma   90.00
#
_symmetry.space_group_name_H-M   'P 1'
#
loop_
_entity.id
_entity.type
_entity.pdbx_description
1 polymer ?
#
loop_
_entity_poly.entity_id
_entity_poly.type
_entity_poly.pdbx_seq_one_letter_code
_entity_poly.pdbx_strand_id
1 'polypeptide(L)'
;MPIYIVISLMYEAFFIYFLFNDPNQIATIEGKFNSEHSLFALSFLIFSIASVLITGIIFARESMKSPSPKIKLKGKFILIGILSFCLGAIFDAGLFTNPVILVIIRLLLISSAIEYYLGFLITDELADRLLNIRTK
;
A
#
# COMPACT_ATOMS: atom_id res chain seq x y z
N MET A 1 -13.87 -5.08 -11.99
CA MET A 1 -14.71 -4.16 -11.18
C MET A 1 -15.82 -4.89 -10.43
N PRO A 2 -16.79 -5.60 -11.07
CA PRO A 2 -17.90 -6.23 -10.34
C PRO A 2 -17.48 -7.27 -9.29
N ILE A 3 -16.47 -8.09 -9.62
CA ILE A 3 -15.93 -9.11 -8.71
C ILE A 3 -15.37 -8.49 -7.42
N TYR A 4 -14.68 -7.36 -7.51
CA TYR A 4 -14.14 -6.67 -6.33
C TYR A 4 -15.26 -6.14 -5.43
N ILE A 5 -16.34 -5.62 -6.02
CA ILE A 5 -17.50 -5.16 -5.26
C ILE A 5 -18.12 -6.32 -4.48
N VAL A 6 -18.29 -7.48 -5.12
CA VAL A 6 -18.85 -8.67 -4.45
C VAL A 6 -17.94 -9.14 -3.32
N ILE A 7 -16.62 -9.25 -3.55
CA ILE A 7 -15.66 -9.67 -2.52
C ILE A 7 -15.64 -8.69 -1.35
N SER A 8 -15.60 -7.37 -1.62
CA SER A 8 -15.58 -6.34 -0.57
C SER A 8 -16.88 -6.31 0.22
N LEU A 9 -18.05 -6.41 -0.44
CA LEU A 9 -19.34 -6.47 0.26
C LEU A 9 -19.47 -7.73 1.11
N MET A 10 -18.99 -8.88 0.63
CA MET A 10 -18.94 -10.10 1.43
C MET A 10 -18.06 -9.90 2.66
N TYR A 11 -16.82 -9.42 2.49
CA TYR A 11 -15.91 -9.19 3.60
C TYR A 11 -16.49 -8.21 4.61
N GLU A 12 -17.05 -7.09 4.15
CA GLU A 12 -17.68 -6.07 4.99
C GLU A 12 -18.87 -6.61 5.78
N ALA A 13 -19.73 -7.42 5.14
CA ALA A 13 -20.84 -8.07 5.83
C ALA A 13 -20.36 -9.01 6.95
N PHE A 14 -19.34 -9.85 6.69
CA PHE A 14 -18.75 -10.71 7.72
C PHE A 14 -18.04 -9.91 8.81
N PHE A 15 -17.33 -8.83 8.44
CA PHE A 15 -16.66 -7.95 9.38
C PHE A 15 -17.66 -7.30 10.34
N ILE A 16 -18.75 -6.73 9.82
CA ILE A 16 -19.81 -6.12 10.65
C ILE A 16 -20.46 -7.19 11.54
N TYR A 17 -20.71 -8.39 11.01
CA TYR A 17 -21.25 -9.50 11.81
C TYR A 17 -20.31 -9.85 12.98
N PHE A 18 -19.01 -10.05 12.72
CA PHE A 18 -18.05 -10.38 13.77
C PHE A 18 -17.86 -9.24 14.78
N LEU A 19 -17.92 -7.98 14.33
CA LEU A 19 -17.79 -6.82 15.20
C LEU A 19 -18.83 -6.81 16.34
N PHE A 20 -20.07 -7.26 16.06
CA PHE A 20 -21.14 -7.28 17.05
C PHE A 20 -21.29 -8.61 17.80
N ASN A 21 -20.78 -9.72 17.25
CA ASN A 21 -21.00 -11.06 17.81
C ASN A 21 -19.76 -11.67 18.47
N ASP A 22 -18.57 -11.50 17.87
CA ASP A 22 -17.29 -11.97 18.42
C ASP A 22 -16.12 -11.18 17.78
N PRO A 23 -15.70 -10.05 18.38
CA PRO A 23 -14.63 -9.22 17.87
C PRO A 23 -13.27 -9.93 17.73
N ASN A 24 -13.07 -11.04 18.45
CA ASN A 24 -11.83 -11.82 18.37
C ASN A 24 -11.64 -12.46 16.99
N GLN A 25 -12.72 -12.65 16.22
CA GLN A 25 -12.65 -13.08 14.81
C GLN A 25 -12.17 -11.99 13.86
N ILE A 26 -11.89 -10.78 14.34
CA ILE A 26 -11.30 -9.70 13.56
C ILE A 26 -9.85 -9.52 14.00
N ALA A 27 -9.65 -9.15 15.26
CA ALA A 27 -8.34 -8.95 15.85
C ALA A 27 -8.41 -8.99 17.38
N THR A 28 -7.30 -9.36 18.00
CA THR A 28 -7.08 -9.27 19.46
C THR A 28 -6.05 -8.19 19.74
N ILE A 29 -6.19 -7.47 20.85
CA ILE A 29 -5.21 -6.45 21.24
C ILE A 29 -3.98 -7.16 21.80
N GLU A 30 -2.80 -6.86 21.26
CA GLU A 30 -1.54 -7.42 21.71
C GLU A 30 -0.58 -6.31 22.17
N GLY A 31 -0.34 -6.23 23.48
CA GLY A 31 0.48 -5.17 24.07
C GLY A 31 -0.20 -3.80 24.05
N LYS A 32 0.59 -2.73 23.98
CA LYS A 32 0.08 -1.33 24.04
C LYS A 32 -0.13 -0.69 22.67
N PHE A 33 0.52 -1.21 21.64
CA PHE A 33 0.66 -0.53 20.34
C PHE A 33 0.35 -1.43 19.15
N ASN A 34 -0.05 -2.68 19.37
CA ASN A 34 -0.29 -3.63 18.30
C ASN A 34 -1.60 -4.40 18.50
N SER A 35 -2.09 -4.96 17.40
CA SER A 35 -3.20 -5.91 17.40
C SER A 35 -2.81 -7.11 16.56
N GLU A 36 -3.09 -8.30 17.04
CA GLU A 36 -2.94 -9.53 16.29
C GLU A 36 -4.19 -9.74 15.44
N HIS A 37 -4.01 -9.75 14.11
CA HIS A 37 -5.12 -9.97 13.19
C HIS A 37 -5.47 -11.45 13.11
N SER A 38 -6.76 -11.76 13.20
CA SER A 38 -7.27 -13.10 12.96
C SER A 38 -6.99 -13.55 11.52
N LEU A 39 -7.08 -14.86 11.26
CA LEU A 39 -6.94 -15.42 9.92
C LEU A 39 -7.98 -14.85 8.93
N PHE A 40 -9.18 -14.52 9.41
CA PHE A 40 -10.23 -13.89 8.60
C PHE A 40 -9.77 -12.52 8.09
N ALA A 41 -9.36 -11.63 8.99
CA ALA A 41 -8.88 -10.29 8.61
C ALA A 41 -7.60 -10.36 7.75
N LEU A 42 -6.69 -11.27 8.09
CA LEU A 42 -5.43 -11.46 7.37
C LEU A 42 -5.67 -11.94 5.93
N SER A 43 -6.67 -12.78 5.68
CA SER A 43 -6.98 -13.27 4.34
C SER A 43 -7.35 -12.14 3.37
N PHE A 44 -8.15 -11.18 3.83
CA PHE A 44 -8.53 -10.00 3.04
C PHE A 44 -7.38 -9.01 2.90
N LEU A 45 -6.53 -8.88 3.92
CA LEU A 45 -5.31 -8.08 3.84
C LEU A 45 -4.35 -8.62 2.77
N ILE A 46 -4.09 -9.93 2.76
CA ILE A 46 -3.24 -10.58 1.74
C ILE A 46 -3.81 -10.38 0.34
N PHE A 47 -5.13 -10.57 0.17
CA PHE A 47 -5.81 -10.30 -1.10
C PHE A 47 -5.62 -8.84 -1.55
N SER A 48 -5.77 -7.89 -0.63
CA SER A 48 -5.63 -6.46 -0.92
C SER A 48 -4.20 -6.09 -1.30
N ILE A 49 -3.20 -6.59 -0.56
CA ILE A 49 -1.77 -6.37 -0.85
C ILE A 49 -1.41 -6.98 -2.21
N ALA A 50 -1.84 -8.21 -2.50
CA ALA A 50 -1.59 -8.87 -3.78
C ALA A 50 -2.23 -8.11 -4.94
N SER A 51 -3.48 -7.65 -4.76
CA SER A 51 -4.18 -6.83 -5.75
C SER A 51 -3.40 -5.55 -6.05
N VAL A 52 -3.04 -4.77 -5.03
CA VAL A 52 -2.29 -3.52 -5.17
C VAL A 52 -0.94 -3.77 -5.84
N LEU A 53 -0.22 -4.81 -5.43
CA LEU A 53 1.08 -5.17 -6.01
C LEU A 53 0.96 -5.46 -7.50
N ILE A 54 0.03 -6.33 -7.90
CA ILE A 54 -0.15 -6.74 -9.29
C ILE A 54 -0.60 -5.55 -10.15
N THR A 55 -1.70 -4.87 -9.76
CA THR A 55 -2.24 -3.76 -10.56
C THR A 55 -1.29 -2.58 -10.59
N GLY A 56 -0.62 -2.32 -9.47
CA GLY A 56 0.34 -1.24 -9.34
C GLY A 56 1.58 -1.48 -10.22
N ILE A 57 2.15 -2.69 -10.23
CA ILE A 57 3.29 -3.03 -11.10
C ILE A 57 2.91 -2.86 -12.57
N ILE A 58 1.70 -3.32 -12.97
CA ILE A 58 1.21 -3.14 -14.34
C ILE A 58 1.13 -1.65 -14.69
N PHE A 59 0.51 -0.85 -13.81
CA PHE A 59 0.35 0.60 -14.02
C PHE A 59 1.69 1.33 -14.10
N ALA A 60 2.63 1.02 -13.20
CA ALA A 60 3.97 1.59 -13.19
C ALA A 60 4.75 1.21 -14.45
N ARG A 61 4.65 -0.05 -14.88
CA ARG A 61 5.31 -0.56 -16.08
C ARG A 61 4.82 0.16 -17.34
N GLU A 62 3.50 0.32 -17.50
CA GLU A 62 2.96 1.05 -18.65
C GLU A 62 3.33 2.53 -18.60
N SER A 63 3.33 3.14 -17.42
CA SER A 63 3.79 4.53 -17.23
C SER A 63 5.26 4.69 -17.65
N MET A 64 6.12 3.74 -17.30
CA MET A 64 7.53 3.75 -17.68
C MET A 64 7.78 3.53 -19.18
N LYS A 65 6.83 2.99 -19.94
CA LYS A 65 6.91 2.88 -21.40
C LYS A 65 6.51 4.15 -22.13
N SER A 66 5.96 5.15 -21.43
CA SER A 66 5.53 6.40 -22.04
C SER A 66 6.67 7.12 -22.77
N PRO A 67 6.39 7.77 -23.92
CA PRO A 67 7.37 8.62 -24.60
C PRO A 67 7.74 9.87 -23.78
N SER A 68 6.87 10.31 -22.87
CA SER A 68 7.14 11.46 -22.02
C SER A 68 8.11 11.09 -20.88
N PRO A 69 9.28 11.77 -20.78
CA PRO A 69 10.23 11.55 -19.69
C PRO A 69 9.62 11.76 -18.31
N LYS A 70 8.67 12.70 -18.19
CA LYS A 70 7.97 13.01 -16.93
C LYS A 70 7.05 11.87 -16.48
N ILE A 71 6.29 11.29 -17.41
CA ILE A 71 5.44 10.13 -17.13
C ILE A 71 6.30 8.91 -16.77
N LYS A 72 7.44 8.74 -17.44
CA LYS A 72 8.41 7.69 -17.11
C LYS A 72 8.98 7.85 -15.70
N LEU A 73 9.29 9.08 -15.27
CA LEU A 73 9.73 9.37 -13.89
C LEU A 73 8.63 9.05 -12.87
N LYS A 74 7.39 9.51 -13.13
CA LYS A 74 6.21 9.18 -12.32
C LYS A 74 6.05 7.67 -12.13
N GLY A 75 6.14 6.90 -13.22
CA GLY A 75 6.07 5.44 -13.18
C GLY A 75 7.13 4.78 -12.29
N LYS A 76 8.35 5.32 -12.23
CA LYS A 76 9.41 4.83 -11.33
C LYS A 76 9.07 5.06 -9.86
N PHE A 77 8.63 6.28 -9.52
CA PHE A 77 8.20 6.60 -8.15
C PHE A 77 7.02 5.74 -7.70
N ILE A 78 6.04 5.51 -8.59
CA ILE A 78 4.91 4.62 -8.31
C ILE A 78 5.41 3.19 -8.02
N LEU A 79 6.32 2.65 -8.85
CA LEU A 79 6.85 1.31 -8.62
C LEU A 79 7.55 1.19 -7.26
N ILE A 80 8.41 2.15 -6.92
CA ILE A 80 9.11 2.15 -5.63
C ILE A 80 8.09 2.23 -4.49
N GLY A 81 7.12 3.16 -4.59
CA GLY A 81 6.03 3.32 -3.62
C GLY A 81 5.24 2.04 -3.38
N ILE A 82 4.88 1.32 -4.44
CA ILE A 82 4.15 0.04 -4.32
C ILE A 82 5.00 -1.01 -3.61
N LEU A 83 6.28 -1.14 -3.97
CA LEU A 83 7.16 -2.13 -3.36
C LEU A 83 7.40 -1.81 -1.88
N SER A 84 7.69 -0.54 -1.54
CA SER A 84 7.83 -0.07 -0.17
C SER A 84 6.56 -0.30 0.65
N PHE A 85 5.39 0.04 0.08
CA PHE A 85 4.09 -0.16 0.72
C PHE A 85 3.80 -1.63 0.98
N CYS A 86 3.96 -2.50 -0.03
CA CYS A 86 3.67 -3.92 0.11
C CYS A 86 4.61 -4.59 1.13
N LEU A 87 5.90 -4.25 1.12
CA LEU A 87 6.85 -4.73 2.13
C LEU A 87 6.47 -4.26 3.53
N GLY A 88 6.16 -2.97 3.68
CA GLY A 88 5.72 -2.40 4.95
C GLY A 88 4.43 -3.06 5.45
N ALA A 89 3.44 -3.23 4.59
CA ALA A 89 2.15 -3.82 4.95
C ALA A 89 2.26 -5.31 5.33
N ILE A 90 3.12 -6.08 4.65
CA ILE A 90 3.40 -7.49 5.02
C ILE A 90 4.03 -7.56 6.41
N PHE A 91 5.00 -6.68 6.71
CA PHE A 91 5.63 -6.67 8.02
C PHE A 91 4.73 -6.11 9.12
N ASP A 92 3.82 -5.18 8.78
CA ASP A 92 2.84 -4.61 9.71
C ASP A 92 1.69 -5.57 10.03
N ALA A 93 1.50 -6.64 9.25
CA ALA A 93 0.40 -7.61 9.41
C ALA A 93 0.46 -8.48 10.68
N GLY A 94 1.22 -8.08 11.69
CA GLY A 94 1.35 -8.79 12.97
C GLY A 94 2.56 -9.72 13.08
N LEU A 95 3.49 -9.69 12.12
CA LEU A 95 4.70 -10.53 12.17
C LEU A 95 5.70 -10.12 13.27
N PHE A 96 5.62 -8.87 13.74
CA PHE A 96 6.56 -8.33 14.72
C PHE A 96 5.84 -7.53 15.81
N THR A 97 6.17 -7.82 17.07
CA THR A 97 5.64 -7.13 18.25
C THR A 97 6.67 -6.18 18.89
N ASN A 98 7.90 -6.17 18.39
CA ASN A 98 8.97 -5.33 18.90
C ASN A 98 8.72 -3.85 18.54
N PRO A 99 8.63 -2.93 19.52
CA PRO A 99 8.38 -1.51 19.27
C PRO A 99 9.37 -0.83 18.31
N VAL A 100 10.65 -1.22 18.34
CA VAL A 100 11.68 -0.65 17.44
C VAL A 100 11.42 -1.07 16.00
N ILE A 101 11.06 -2.35 15.79
CA ILE A 101 10.72 -2.86 14.45
C ILE A 101 9.46 -2.17 13.94
N LEU A 102 8.45 -1.97 14.80
CA LEU A 102 7.23 -1.23 14.44
C LEU A 102 7.55 0.19 13.97
N VAL A 103 8.44 0.92 14.66
CA VAL A 103 8.87 2.26 14.21
C VAL A 103 9.51 2.20 12.82
N ILE A 104 10.37 1.22 12.55
CA ILE A 104 11.00 1.04 11.23
C ILE A 104 9.95 0.76 10.15
N ILE A 105 8.97 -0.11 10.44
CA ILE A 105 7.87 -0.42 9.53
C ILE A 105 7.05 0.85 9.22
N ARG A 106 6.75 1.67 10.24
CA ARG A 106 6.03 2.95 10.05
C ARG A 106 6.83 3.92 9.19
N LEU A 107 8.14 4.02 9.38
CA LEU A 107 9.00 4.86 8.53
C LEU A 107 9.00 4.38 7.07
N LEU A 108 9.03 3.05 6.85
CA LEU A 108 8.91 2.47 5.50
C LEU A 108 7.57 2.82 4.84
N LEU A 109 6.46 2.69 5.59
CA LEU A 109 5.14 3.06 5.09
C LEU A 109 5.01 4.56 4.80
N ILE A 110 5.60 5.43 5.64
CA ILE A 110 5.65 6.88 5.39
C ILE A 110 6.46 7.17 4.12
N SER A 111 7.61 6.50 3.93
CA SER A 111 8.40 6.61 2.70
C SER A 111 7.56 6.24 1.47
N SER A 112 6.79 5.14 1.57
CA SER A 112 5.90 4.72 0.48
C SER A 112 4.85 5.77 0.11
N ALA A 113 4.32 6.50 1.10
CA ALA A 113 3.37 7.59 0.86
C ALA A 113 4.04 8.78 0.14
N ILE A 114 5.28 9.11 0.49
CA ILE A 114 6.07 10.16 -0.20
C ILE A 114 6.32 9.73 -1.66
N GLU A 115 6.69 8.48 -1.88
CA GLU A 115 6.93 7.92 -3.22
C GLU A 115 5.65 7.93 -4.07
N TYR A 116 4.50 7.58 -3.49
CA TYR A 116 3.22 7.71 -4.17
C TYR A 116 2.87 9.17 -4.49
N TYR A 117 3.10 10.08 -3.56
CA TYR A 117 2.87 11.50 -3.78
C TYR A 117 3.70 11.99 -4.98
N LEU A 118 4.98 11.65 -5.03
CA LEU A 118 5.84 11.97 -6.18
C LEU A 118 5.39 11.24 -7.46
N GLY A 119 4.92 10.00 -7.33
CA GLY A 119 4.41 9.20 -8.43
C GLY A 119 3.19 9.80 -9.13
N PHE A 120 2.23 10.32 -8.36
CA PHE A 120 0.97 10.83 -8.90
C PHE A 120 0.96 12.36 -9.07
N LEU A 121 1.53 13.09 -8.11
CA LEU A 121 1.30 14.52 -7.91
C LEU A 121 2.56 15.39 -8.09
N ILE A 122 3.69 14.83 -8.53
CA ILE A 122 4.86 15.66 -8.84
C ILE A 122 4.50 16.73 -9.89
N THR A 123 4.86 17.98 -9.59
CA THR A 123 4.67 19.11 -10.49
C THR A 123 5.66 19.06 -11.64
N ASP A 124 5.34 19.77 -12.73
CA ASP A 124 6.19 19.81 -13.90
C ASP A 124 7.57 20.39 -13.62
N GLU A 125 7.66 21.42 -12.77
CA GLU A 125 8.93 22.06 -12.42
C GLU A 125 9.84 21.13 -11.62
N LEU A 126 9.27 20.36 -10.69
CA LEU A 126 10.04 19.40 -9.91
C LEU A 126 10.49 18.22 -10.78
N ALA A 127 9.63 17.74 -11.68
CA ALA A 127 9.99 16.71 -12.64
C ALA A 127 11.11 17.19 -13.59
N ASP A 128 11.05 18.43 -14.08
CA ASP A 128 12.08 19.01 -14.94
C ASP A 128 13.41 19.16 -14.21
N ARG A 129 13.40 19.60 -12.94
CA ARG A 129 14.60 19.65 -12.08
C ARG A 129 15.22 18.26 -11.88
N LEU A 130 14.41 17.25 -11.58
CA LEU A 130 14.91 15.87 -11.39
C LEU A 130 15.44 15.24 -12.69
N LEU A 131 14.89 15.65 -13.84
CA LEU A 131 15.32 15.19 -15.15
C LEU A 131 16.44 16.04 -15.76
N ASN A 132 16.90 17.09 -15.06
CA ASN A 132 17.85 18.09 -15.57
C ASN A 132 17.43 18.70 -16.92
N ILE A 133 16.12 18.85 -17.15
CA ILE A 133 15.58 19.54 -18.32
C ILE A 133 15.59 21.03 -18.01
N ARG A 134 16.45 21.81 -18.69
CA ARG A 134 16.37 23.28 -18.63
C ARG A 134 15.08 23.72 -19.29
N THR A 135 14.11 24.16 -18.50
CA THR A 135 12.98 24.96 -18.97
C THR A 135 13.53 26.18 -19.71
N LYS A 136 13.29 26.25 -21.02
CA LYS A 136 13.53 27.45 -21.82
C LYS A 136 12.54 28.54 -21.43
#